data_AF-A0A920GMY9-F1
#
_entry.id   AF-A0A920GMY9-F1
#
_cell.length_a   1.000
_cell.length_b   1.000
_cell.length_c   1.000
_cell.angle_alpha   90.00
_cell.angle_beta   90.00
_cell.angle_gamma   90.00
#
_symmetry.space_group_name_H-M   'P 1'
#
loop_
_entity.id
_entity.type
_entity.pdbx_description
1 polymer ?
#
loop_
_entity_poly.entity_id
_entity_poly.type
_entity_poly.pdbx_seq_one_letter_code
_entity_poly.pdbx_strand_id
1 'polypeptide(L)'
;MVPKGGMPGLVRALENAAVQAGVTIRTDCTVKSVQIGGDENGQRCNGVELESGELLLSDRVVSSADPQTTFLNLVGAQHLELSSPIVSVV
;
A
#
# COMPACT_ATOMS: atom_id res chain seq x y z
N MET A 1 19.85 -10.19 21.36
CA MET A 1 19.10 -9.16 22.12
C MET A 1 17.65 -9.22 21.67
N VAL A 2 16.68 -9.27 22.59
CA VAL A 2 15.25 -9.31 22.27
C VAL A 2 14.62 -8.01 22.79
N PRO A 3 13.75 -7.33 22.03
CA PRO A 3 13.05 -6.13 22.49
C PRO A 3 12.31 -6.37 23.82
N LYS A 4 12.18 -5.33 24.64
CA LYS A 4 11.37 -5.41 25.86
C LYS A 4 9.93 -5.78 25.49
N GLY A 5 9.44 -6.89 26.05
CA GLY A 5 8.13 -7.44 25.69
C GLY A 5 8.10 -8.34 24.45
N GLY A 6 9.27 -8.73 23.91
CA GLY A 6 9.37 -9.63 22.76
C GLY A 6 8.96 -8.97 21.44
N MET A 7 8.69 -9.80 20.43
CA MET A 7 8.16 -9.35 19.13
C MET A 7 6.86 -8.53 19.25
N PRO A 8 5.89 -8.89 20.13
CA PRO A 8 4.71 -8.03 20.35
C PRO A 8 5.08 -6.64 20.87
N GLY A 9 6.11 -6.53 21.71
CA GLY A 9 6.63 -5.25 22.18
C GLY A 9 7.21 -4.39 21.05
N LEU A 10 7.90 -5.01 20.08
CA LEU A 10 8.41 -4.32 18.90
C LEU A 10 7.28 -3.77 18.01
N VAL A 11 6.26 -4.59 17.73
CA VAL A 11 5.11 -4.18 16.90
C VAL A 11 4.42 -2.97 17.51
N ARG A 12 4.14 -3.00 18.83
CA ARG A 12 3.53 -1.86 19.55
C ARG A 12 4.41 -0.61 19.51
N ALA A 13 5.74 -0.76 19.58
CA ALA A 13 6.64 0.38 19.50
C ALA A 13 6.57 1.07 18.13
N LEU A 14 6.49 0.29 17.04
CA LEU A 14 6.35 0.81 15.67
C LEU A 14 4.98 1.48 15.47
N GLU A 15 3.90 0.83 15.92
CA GLU A 15 2.54 1.38 15.87
C GLU A 15 2.48 2.75 16.58
N ASN A 16 2.98 2.82 17.81
CA ASN A 16 3.00 4.06 18.58
C ASN A 16 3.82 5.16 17.90
N ALA A 17 4.98 4.82 17.32
CA ALA A 17 5.81 5.78 16.61
C ALA A 17 5.10 6.34 15.37
N ALA A 18 4.42 5.48 14.59
CA ALA A 18 3.66 5.89 13.42
C ALA A 18 2.49 6.81 13.79
N VAL A 19 1.71 6.43 14.81
CA VAL A 19 0.58 7.25 15.29
C VAL A 19 1.07 8.61 15.82
N GLN A 20 2.17 8.65 16.57
CA GLN A 20 2.78 9.91 17.03
C GLN A 20 3.27 10.81 15.88
N ALA A 21 3.65 10.21 14.75
CA ALA A 21 3.99 10.94 13.52
C ALA A 21 2.75 11.39 12.72
N GLY A 22 1.53 11.12 13.20
CA GLY A 22 0.28 11.51 12.56
C GLY A 22 -0.27 10.49 11.55
N VAL A 23 0.27 9.27 11.50
CA VAL A 23 -0.23 8.21 10.60
C VAL A 23 -1.56 7.67 11.11
N THR A 24 -2.52 7.50 10.19
CA THR A 24 -3.76 6.76 10.46
C THR A 24 -3.57 5.30 10.10
N ILE A 25 -3.81 4.38 11.05
CA ILE A 25 -3.76 2.94 10.85
C ILE A 25 -5.19 2.41 10.79
N ARG A 26 -5.52 1.70 9.71
CA ARG A 26 -6.83 1.07 9.51
C ARG A 26 -6.65 -0.44 9.39
N THR A 27 -7.30 -1.21 10.26
CA THR A 27 -7.38 -2.68 10.16
C THR A 27 -8.68 -3.07 9.44
N ASP A 28 -8.81 -4.35 9.10
CA ASP A 28 -10.02 -4.91 8.48
C ASP A 28 -10.42 -4.20 7.17
N CYS A 29 -9.42 -3.65 6.48
CA CYS A 29 -9.55 -2.86 5.25
C CYS A 29 -8.77 -3.54 4.11
N THR A 30 -9.15 -4.76 3.72
CA THR A 30 -8.49 -5.47 2.62
C THR A 30 -8.54 -4.64 1.33
N VAL A 31 -7.37 -4.40 0.74
CA VAL A 31 -7.26 -3.70 -0.54
C VAL A 31 -7.62 -4.67 -1.67
N LYS A 32 -8.57 -4.28 -2.50
CA LYS A 32 -9.00 -5.02 -3.68
C LYS A 32 -8.12 -4.71 -4.89
N SER A 33 -7.81 -3.43 -5.11
CA SER A 33 -6.97 -3.01 -6.23
C SER A 33 -6.32 -1.63 -6.01
N VAL A 34 -5.20 -1.39 -6.70
CA VAL A 34 -4.63 -0.06 -6.88
C VAL A 34 -5.33 0.62 -8.04
N GLN A 35 -5.81 1.83 -7.81
CA GLN A 35 -6.51 2.60 -8.83
C GLN A 35 -5.49 3.34 -9.70
N ILE A 36 -5.40 2.93 -10.96
CA ILE A 36 -4.47 3.50 -11.94
C ILE A 36 -5.28 4.26 -12.98
N GLY A 37 -5.10 5.58 -13.01
CA GLY A 37 -5.59 6.43 -14.09
C GLY A 37 -4.48 6.73 -15.08
N GLY A 38 -4.83 7.37 -16.19
CA GLY A 38 -3.85 7.90 -17.13
C GLY A 38 -4.37 9.12 -17.87
N ASP A 39 -3.43 9.95 -18.32
CA ASP A 39 -3.68 11.03 -19.26
C ASP A 39 -2.57 11.06 -20.34
N GLU A 40 -2.51 12.15 -21.10
CA GLU A 40 -1.50 12.37 -22.15
C GLU A 40 -0.05 12.31 -21.65
N ASN A 41 0.18 12.44 -20.34
CA ASN A 41 1.51 12.37 -19.70
C ASN A 41 1.83 10.98 -19.15
N GLY A 42 0.94 10.00 -19.32
CA GLY A 42 1.14 8.61 -18.90
C GLY A 42 0.21 8.16 -17.77
N GLN A 43 0.52 7.01 -17.19
CA GLN A 43 -0.27 6.40 -16.11
C GLN A 43 0.17 6.91 -14.73
N ARG A 44 -0.80 7.08 -13.84
CA ARG A 44 -0.63 7.57 -12.47
C ARG A 44 -1.45 6.77 -11.47
N CYS A 45 -0.94 6.65 -10.25
CA CYS A 45 -1.72 6.15 -9.13
C CYS A 45 -2.71 7.22 -8.68
N ASN A 46 -3.95 6.82 -8.41
CA ASN A 46 -4.99 7.68 -7.86
C ASN A 46 -5.44 7.22 -6.45
N GLY A 47 -4.84 6.15 -5.91
CA GLY A 47 -5.22 5.57 -4.63
C GLY A 47 -5.50 4.06 -4.69
N VAL A 48 -6.34 3.58 -3.78
CA VAL A 48 -6.75 2.16 -3.67
C VAL A 48 -8.26 2.01 -3.52
N GLU A 49 -8.80 0.91 -4.04
CA GLU A 49 -10.15 0.44 -3.77
C GLU A 49 -10.09 -0.68 -2.73
N LEU A 50 -10.91 -0.58 -1.69
CA LEU A 50 -11.08 -1.65 -0.70
C LEU A 50 -12.12 -2.67 -1.18
N GLU A 51 -12.10 -3.87 -0.62
CA GLU A 51 -13.14 -4.90 -0.89
C GLU A 51 -14.55 -4.42 -0.53
N SER A 52 -14.69 -3.43 0.37
CA SER A 52 -15.95 -2.77 0.67
C SER A 52 -16.50 -1.91 -0.47
N GLY A 53 -15.68 -1.61 -1.49
CA GLY A 53 -15.96 -0.62 -2.54
C GLY A 53 -15.57 0.82 -2.19
N GLU A 54 -15.04 1.06 -0.97
CA GLU A 54 -14.53 2.38 -0.59
C GLU A 54 -13.26 2.73 -1.39
N LEU A 55 -13.20 3.97 -1.88
CA LEU A 55 -12.02 4.51 -2.57
C LEU A 55 -11.22 5.40 -1.61
N LEU A 56 -9.96 5.04 -1.40
CA LEU A 56 -8.99 5.86 -0.66
C LEU A 56 -8.09 6.55 -1.67
N LEU A 57 -8.29 7.85 -1.87
CA LEU A 57 -7.51 8.64 -2.83
C LEU A 57 -6.13 8.97 -2.28
N SER A 58 -5.10 8.78 -3.09
CA SER A 58 -3.73 9.16 -2.76
C SER A 58 -2.87 9.38 -4.02
N ASP A 59 -1.86 10.23 -3.91
CA ASP A 59 -0.89 10.47 -5.00
C ASP A 59 0.12 9.31 -5.14
N ARG A 60 0.29 8.52 -4.06
CA ARG A 60 1.26 7.42 -3.99
C ARG A 60 0.70 6.26 -3.19
N VAL A 61 1.09 5.05 -3.61
CA VAL A 61 0.83 3.79 -2.90
C VAL A 61 2.15 3.05 -2.74
N VAL A 62 2.39 2.58 -1.52
CA VAL A 62 3.53 1.73 -1.17
C VAL A 62 2.99 0.39 -0.70
N SER A 63 3.40 -0.70 -1.33
CA SER A 63 2.95 -2.05 -0.99
C SER A 63 4.06 -2.78 -0.22
N SER A 64 3.71 -3.31 0.94
CA SER A 64 4.53 -4.27 1.68
C SER A 64 4.05 -5.73 1.47
N ALA A 65 3.06 -5.93 0.59
CA ALA A 65 2.65 -7.27 0.17
C ALA A 65 3.73 -7.89 -0.72
N ASP A 66 3.69 -9.22 -0.86
CA ASP A 66 4.64 -9.91 -1.74
C ASP A 66 4.51 -9.43 -3.20
N PRO A 67 5.57 -9.55 -4.03
CA PRO A 67 5.57 -9.06 -5.40
C PRO A 67 4.47 -9.67 -6.27
N GLN A 68 4.15 -10.96 -6.07
CA GLN A 68 3.13 -11.62 -6.88
C GLN A 68 1.75 -11.01 -6.58
N THR A 69 1.40 -10.86 -5.31
CA THR A 69 0.18 -10.19 -4.89
C THR A 69 0.14 -8.75 -5.39
N THR A 70 1.23 -8.00 -5.19
CA THR A 70 1.28 -6.59 -5.59
C THR A 70 1.07 -6.41 -7.09
N PHE A 71 1.82 -7.13 -7.93
CA PHE A 71 1.80 -6.92 -9.37
C PHE A 71 0.63 -7.58 -10.08
N LEU A 72 0.20 -8.77 -9.64
CA LEU A 72 -0.84 -9.52 -10.34
C LEU A 72 -2.24 -9.27 -9.79
N ASN A 73 -2.38 -9.13 -8.46
CA ASN A 73 -3.70 -9.03 -7.83
C ASN A 73 -4.09 -7.57 -7.56
N LEU A 74 -3.16 -6.73 -7.10
CA LEU A 74 -3.47 -5.34 -6.74
C LEU A 74 -3.32 -4.38 -7.92
N VAL A 75 -2.18 -4.40 -8.61
CA VAL A 75 -1.90 -3.54 -9.76
C VAL A 75 -2.54 -4.09 -11.04
N GLY A 76 -2.44 -5.40 -11.26
CA GLY A 76 -2.92 -6.07 -12.47
C GLY A 76 -1.85 -6.13 -13.56
N ALA A 77 -1.73 -7.29 -14.21
CA ALA A 77 -0.68 -7.57 -15.20
C ALA A 77 -0.66 -6.59 -16.39
N GLN A 78 -1.81 -6.02 -16.76
CA GLN A 78 -1.93 -5.05 -17.85
C GLN A 78 -1.20 -3.71 -17.58
N HIS A 79 -0.81 -3.44 -16.33
CA HIS A 79 -0.07 -2.24 -15.95
C HIS A 79 1.44 -2.51 -15.73
N LEU A 80 1.91 -3.74 -16.02
CA LEU A 80 3.28 -4.17 -15.72
C LEU A 80 4.30 -3.87 -16.82
N GLU A 81 3.86 -3.45 -18.02
CA GLU A 81 4.74 -3.14 -19.17
C GLU A 81 5.44 -1.77 -19.09
N LEU A 82 5.49 -1.13 -17.92
CA LEU A 82 5.91 0.26 -17.80
C LEU A 82 7.37 0.41 -17.41
N SER A 83 8.05 1.29 -18.13
CA SER A 83 9.40 1.78 -17.83
C SER A 83 9.48 2.69 -16.58
N SER A 84 8.36 2.92 -15.89
CA SER A 84 8.30 3.73 -14.66
C SER A 84 7.36 3.10 -13.61
N PRO A 85 7.80 2.93 -12.35
CA PRO A 85 6.99 2.24 -11.33
C PRO A 85 5.90 3.16 -10.76
N ILE A 86 4.63 2.81 -11.01
CA ILE A 86 3.45 3.49 -10.43
C ILE A 86 3.28 3.14 -8.94
N VAL A 87 3.78 1.99 -8.52
CA VAL A 87 3.76 1.50 -7.14
C VAL A 87 5.17 1.16 -6.71
N SER A 88 5.56 1.60 -5.51
CA SER A 88 6.80 1.16 -4.88
C SER A 88 6.52 -0.04 -3.98
N VAL A 89 7.30 -1.11 -4.18
CA VAL A 89 7.28 -2.30 -3.31
C VAL A 89 8.43 -2.16 -2.30
N VAL A 90 8.13 -2.32 -1.01
CA VAL A 90 9.12 -2.24 0.09
C VAL A 90 9.27 -3.59 0.76
#